data_AF-A0A3A8QQV0-F1
#
_entry.id   AF-A0A3A8QQV0-F1
#
_cell.length_a   1.000
_cell.length_b   1.000
_cell.length_c   1.000
_cell.angle_alpha   90.00
_cell.angle_beta   90.00
_cell.angle_gamma   90.00
#
_symmetry.space_group_name_H-M   'P 1'
#
loop_
_entity.id
_entity.type
_entity.pdbx_description
1 polymer ?
#
loop_
_entity_poly.entity_id
_entity_poly.type
_entity_poly.pdbx_seq_one_letter_code
_entity_poly.pdbx_strand_id
1 'polypeptide(L)'
;MPTSAEETLRQLRDAREQREKTEREQVAAARATSGKEPFDIEKLHALYNLTWDLHDAPLTPSIIEDYERRYYLGSPQVKTLQQFADLLAMLRDNDAG
;
A
#
# COMPACT_ATOMS: atom_id res chain seq x y z
N MET A 1 36.88 2.38 14.84
CA MET A 1 36.07 1.15 14.92
C MET A 1 35.28 1.06 13.62
N PRO A 2 35.59 0.13 12.70
CA PRO A 2 34.68 -0.14 11.60
C PRO A 2 33.47 -0.83 12.21
N THR A 3 32.29 -0.23 12.12
CA THR A 3 31.03 -0.94 12.34
C THR A 3 31.03 -2.10 11.35
N SER A 4 31.24 -3.33 11.82
CA SER A 4 31.29 -4.51 10.95
C SER A 4 30.03 -4.55 10.10
N ALA A 5 30.15 -4.94 8.84
CA ALA A 5 29.03 -4.98 7.89
C ALA A 5 27.79 -5.71 8.46
N GLU A 6 27.99 -6.70 9.33
CA GLU A 6 26.94 -7.41 10.08
C GLU A 6 26.14 -6.51 11.04
N GLU A 7 26.78 -5.56 11.72
CA GLU A 7 26.10 -4.61 12.62
C GLU A 7 25.24 -3.62 11.80
N THR A 8 25.76 -3.14 10.67
CA THR A 8 25.01 -2.31 9.73
C THR A 8 23.81 -3.06 9.15
N LEU A 9 23.99 -4.33 8.73
CA LEU A 9 22.90 -5.15 8.22
C LEU A 9 21.83 -5.43 9.28
N ARG A 10 22.23 -5.63 10.55
CA ARG A 10 21.30 -5.81 11.66
C ARG A 10 20.49 -4.54 11.93
N GLN A 11 21.12 -3.37 11.94
CA GLN A 11 20.41 -2.10 12.13
C GLN A 11 19.44 -1.80 10.98
N LEU A 12 19.81 -2.12 9.73
CA LEU A 12 18.92 -1.96 8.59
C LEU A 12 17.70 -2.89 8.66
N ARG A 13 17.86 -4.12 9.17
CA ARG A 13 16.74 -5.05 9.40
C ARG A 13 15.82 -4.53 10.50
N ASP A 14 16.37 -4.14 11.65
CA ASP A 14 15.58 -3.63 12.78
C ASP A 14 14.81 -2.36 12.40
N ALA A 15 15.48 -1.42 11.71
CA ALA A 15 14.84 -0.21 11.20
C ALA A 15 13.73 -0.49 10.19
N ARG A 16 13.89 -1.54 9.36
CA ARG A 16 12.85 -1.97 8.42
C ARG A 16 11.65 -2.57 9.15
N GLU A 17 11.87 -3.47 10.10
CA GLU A 17 10.80 -4.09 10.89
C GLU A 17 10.00 -3.05 11.70
N GLN A 18 10.69 -2.07 12.28
CA GLN A 18 10.05 -0.95 12.99
C GLN A 18 9.19 -0.09 12.07
N ARG A 19 9.66 0.18 10.84
CA ARG A 19 8.89 0.93 9.84
C ARG A 19 7.65 0.17 9.41
N GLU A 20 7.77 -1.11 9.07
CA GLU A 20 6.63 -1.95 8.67
C GLU A 20 5.57 -2.01 9.79
N LYS A 21 6.00 -2.14 11.05
CA LYS A 21 5.10 -2.12 12.20
C LYS A 21 4.39 -0.76 12.35
N THR A 22 5.16 0.33 12.29
CA THR A 22 4.62 1.69 12.41
C THR A 22 3.66 2.03 11.27
N GLU A 23 3.92 1.55 10.06
CA GLU A 23 3.03 1.72 8.90
C GLU A 23 1.72 0.96 9.09
N ARG A 24 1.75 -0.29 9.55
CA ARG A 24 0.54 -1.05 9.88
C ARG A 24 -0.31 -0.36 10.95
N GLU A 25 0.34 0.18 11.99
CA GLU A 25 -0.35 0.92 13.06
C GLU A 25 -1.00 2.21 12.52
N GLN A 26 -0.32 2.93 11.63
CA GLN A 26 -0.89 4.12 10.97
C GLN A 26 -2.07 3.79 10.05
N VAL A 27 -1.98 2.70 9.28
CA VAL A 27 -3.09 2.23 8.44
C VAL A 27 -4.28 1.82 9.29
N ALA A 28 -4.07 1.10 10.39
CA ALA A 28 -5.14 0.71 11.31
C ALA A 28 -5.81 1.94 11.96
N ALA A 29 -5.02 2.92 12.38
CA ALA A 29 -5.53 4.18 12.93
C ALA A 29 -6.33 4.95 11.86
N ALA A 30 -5.79 5.10 10.65
CA ALA A 30 -6.47 5.76 9.55
C ALA A 30 -7.76 5.05 9.16
N ARG A 31 -7.78 3.71 9.15
CA ARG A 31 -8.99 2.91 8.92
C ARG A 31 -10.07 3.22 9.95
N ALA A 32 -9.70 3.39 11.22
CA ALA A 32 -10.66 3.69 12.29
C ALA A 32 -11.18 5.13 12.24
N THR A 33 -10.35 6.11 11.85
CA THR A 33 -10.70 7.54 11.96
C THR A 33 -11.10 8.20 10.64
N SER A 34 -10.76 7.61 9.50
CA SER A 34 -10.86 8.30 8.21
C SER A 34 -12.29 8.41 7.67
N GLY A 35 -13.24 7.61 8.17
CA GLY A 35 -14.63 7.60 7.69
C GLY A 35 -14.79 7.18 6.23
N LYS A 36 -13.73 6.62 5.63
CA LYS A 36 -13.72 6.07 4.27
C LYS A 36 -14.44 4.72 4.26
N GLU A 37 -14.88 4.32 3.07
CA GLU A 37 -15.30 2.93 2.85
C GLU A 37 -14.16 1.98 3.26
N PRO A 38 -14.44 0.90 4.01
CA PRO A 38 -13.41 -0.04 4.42
C PRO A 38 -12.77 -0.70 3.18
N PHE A 39 -11.44 -0.72 3.19
CA PHE A 39 -10.65 -1.35 2.14
C PHE A 39 -10.98 -2.84 1.99
N ASP A 40 -11.20 -3.25 0.75
CA ASP A 40 -11.51 -4.63 0.36
C ASP A 40 -10.87 -4.86 -1.01
N ILE A 41 -9.86 -5.74 -1.05
CA ILE A 41 -9.09 -6.00 -2.26
C ILE A 41 -9.92 -6.71 -3.33
N GLU A 42 -10.86 -7.57 -2.94
CA GLU A 42 -11.71 -8.30 -3.89
C GLU A 42 -12.67 -7.32 -4.59
N LYS A 43 -13.23 -6.38 -3.83
CA LYS A 43 -14.03 -5.28 -4.41
C LYS A 43 -13.18 -4.38 -5.29
N LEU A 44 -11.97 -4.02 -4.87
CA LEU A 44 -11.08 -3.23 -5.71
C LEU A 44 -10.75 -3.96 -7.02
N HIS A 45 -10.46 -5.26 -6.96
CA HIS A 45 -10.16 -6.09 -8.12
C HIS A 45 -11.34 -6.19 -9.10
N ALA A 46 -12.57 -6.17 -8.60
CA ALA A 46 -13.77 -6.11 -9.44
C ALA A 46 -13.96 -4.75 -10.13
N LEU A 47 -13.45 -3.66 -9.55
CA LEU A 47 -13.58 -2.29 -10.07
C LEU A 47 -12.40 -1.87 -10.97
N TYR A 48 -11.21 -2.41 -10.71
CA TYR A 48 -9.98 -2.13 -11.43
C TYR A 48 -9.21 -3.43 -11.67
N ASN A 49 -8.78 -3.66 -12.89
CA ASN A 49 -7.99 -4.84 -13.23
C ASN A 49 -6.57 -4.72 -12.66
N LEU A 50 -6.36 -5.26 -11.46
CA LEU A 50 -5.07 -5.25 -10.76
C LEU A 50 -3.96 -5.96 -11.55
N THR A 51 -4.29 -6.87 -12.48
CA THR A 51 -3.27 -7.52 -13.33
C THR A 51 -2.50 -6.52 -14.19
N TRP A 52 -3.04 -5.33 -14.45
CA TRP A 52 -2.36 -4.27 -15.17
C TRP A 52 -1.19 -3.67 -14.39
N ASP A 53 -1.27 -3.65 -13.06
CA ASP A 53 -0.20 -3.16 -12.18
C ASP A 53 0.72 -4.32 -11.76
N LEU A 54 0.13 -5.49 -11.51
CA LEU A 54 0.82 -6.66 -11.00
C LEU A 54 1.52 -7.51 -12.07
N HIS A 55 1.26 -7.27 -13.36
CA HIS A 55 1.84 -8.04 -14.47
C HIS A 55 1.67 -9.57 -14.29
N ASP A 56 0.46 -10.01 -13.95
CA ASP A 56 0.10 -11.42 -13.66
C ASP A 56 0.71 -11.99 -12.35
N ALA A 57 1.38 -11.17 -11.53
CA ALA A 57 1.82 -11.61 -10.22
C ALA A 57 0.64 -11.94 -9.29
N PRO A 58 0.76 -12.98 -8.43
CA PRO A 58 -0.31 -13.35 -7.51
C PRO A 58 -0.55 -12.27 -6.46
N LEU A 59 -1.81 -12.11 -6.05
CA LEU A 59 -2.19 -11.26 -4.92
C LEU A 59 -1.64 -11.83 -3.61
N THR A 60 -0.42 -11.42 -3.25
CA THR A 60 0.20 -11.76 -1.97
C THR A 60 -0.27 -10.80 -0.88
N PRO A 61 -0.26 -11.20 0.40
CA PRO A 61 -0.61 -10.31 1.52
C PRO A 61 0.17 -9.00 1.49
N SER A 62 1.45 -9.03 1.12
CA SER A 62 2.27 -7.81 1.03
C SER A 62 1.79 -6.82 -0.04
N ILE A 63 1.25 -7.33 -1.16
CA ILE A 63 0.64 -6.49 -2.21
C ILE A 63 -0.67 -5.87 -1.68
N ILE A 64 -1.50 -6.69 -1.03
CA ILE A 64 -2.77 -6.24 -0.44
C ILE A 64 -2.52 -5.11 0.57
N GLU A 65 -1.53 -5.28 1.44
CA GLU A 65 -1.13 -4.27 2.42
C GLU A 65 -0.64 -2.97 1.77
N ASP A 66 0.10 -3.04 0.65
CA ASP A 66 0.52 -1.82 -0.06
C ASP A 66 -0.68 -1.08 -0.69
N TYR A 67 -1.64 -1.79 -1.29
CA TYR A 67 -2.86 -1.18 -1.79
C TYR A 67 -3.69 -0.55 -0.67
N GLU A 68 -3.84 -1.25 0.46
CA GLU A 68 -4.53 -0.72 1.64
C GLU A 68 -3.86 0.56 2.15
N ARG A 69 -2.52 0.55 2.25
CA ARG A 69 -1.71 1.70 2.65
C ARG A 69 -1.90 2.89 1.70
N ARG A 70 -1.84 2.67 0.38
CA ARG A 70 -2.07 3.72 -0.63
C ARG A 70 -3.48 4.31 -0.54
N TYR A 71 -4.48 3.48 -0.26
CA TYR A 71 -5.87 3.91 -0.11
C TYR A 71 -6.09 4.80 1.12
N TYR A 72 -5.58 4.40 2.29
CA TYR A 72 -5.78 5.17 3.51
C TYR A 72 -4.82 6.35 3.64
N LEU A 73 -3.52 6.13 3.44
CA LEU A 73 -2.47 7.12 3.68
C LEU A 73 -2.08 7.90 2.42
N GLY A 74 -1.98 7.22 1.27
CA GLY A 74 -1.52 7.83 0.02
C GLY A 74 -2.55 8.73 -0.66
N SER A 75 -3.85 8.45 -0.44
CA SER A 75 -4.94 9.09 -1.18
C SER A 75 -5.99 9.69 -0.23
N PRO A 76 -5.66 10.74 0.55
CA PRO A 76 -6.58 11.29 1.57
C PRO A 76 -7.90 11.83 0.96
N GLN A 77 -7.87 12.31 -0.28
CA GLN A 77 -9.03 12.81 -1.01
C GLN A 77 -10.03 11.74 -1.45
N VAL A 78 -9.58 10.49 -1.58
CA VAL A 78 -10.41 9.35 -1.99
C VAL A 78 -11.19 8.82 -0.80
N LYS A 79 -12.51 8.64 -0.96
CA LYS A 79 -13.39 8.16 0.12
C LYS A 79 -13.98 6.78 -0.10
N THR A 80 -13.90 6.26 -1.33
CA THR A 80 -14.53 5.01 -1.74
C THR A 80 -13.58 4.22 -2.63
N LEU A 81 -13.73 2.89 -2.68
CA LEU A 81 -12.93 2.02 -3.54
C LEU A 81 -13.14 2.34 -5.02
N GLN A 82 -14.33 2.79 -5.42
CA GLN A 82 -14.58 3.26 -6.79
C GLN A 82 -13.73 4.47 -7.17
N GLN A 83 -13.63 5.47 -6.29
CA GLN A 83 -12.77 6.64 -6.53
C GLN A 83 -11.30 6.25 -6.50
N PHE A 84 -10.94 5.23 -5.73
CA PHE A 84 -9.57 4.71 -5.71
C PHE A 84 -9.23 3.99 -7.02
N ALA A 85 -10.12 3.14 -7.53
CA ALA A 85 -9.98 2.48 -8.82
C ALA A 85 -9.81 3.50 -9.96
N ASP A 86 -10.58 4.58 -9.94
CA ASP A 86 -10.48 5.68 -10.91
C ASP A 86 -9.13 6.40 -10.82
N LEU A 87 -8.66 6.70 -9.60
CA LEU A 87 -7.33 7.26 -9.36
C LEU A 87 -6.22 6.35 -9.90
N LEU A 88 -6.31 5.03 -9.67
CA LEU A 88 -5.34 4.06 -10.19
C LEU A 88 -5.34 4.04 -11.72
N ALA A 89 -6.52 4.05 -12.35
CA ALA A 89 -6.64 4.11 -13.80
C ALA A 89 -6.02 5.40 -14.37
N MET A 90 -6.28 6.55 -13.74
CA MET A 90 -5.69 7.83 -14.12
C MET A 90 -4.17 7.82 -14.01
N LEU A 91 -3.62 7.32 -12.88
CA LEU A 91 -2.18 7.24 -12.67
C LEU A 91 -1.50 6.36 -13.73
N ARG A 92 -2.10 5.21 -14.05
CA ARG A 92 -1.60 4.31 -15.11
C ARG A 92 -1.59 5.00 -16.47
N ASP A 93 -2.66 5.70 -16.81
CA ASP A 93 -2.77 6.39 -18.11
C ASP A 93 -1.75 7.53 -18.24
N ASN A 94 -1.44 8.22 -17.14
CA ASN A 94 -0.42 9.26 -17.11
C ASN A 94 1.02 8.72 -17.09
N ASP A 95 1.27 7.54 -16.52
CA ASP A 95 2.59 6.87 -16.52
C ASP A 95 2.95 6.29 -17.90
N ALA A 96 1.95 6.03 -18.74
CA ALA A 96 2.13 5.54 -20.12
C ALA A 96 2.47 6.65 -21.15
N GLY A 97 2.71 7.88 -20.70
CA GLY A 97 2.95 9.08 -21.51
C GLY A 97 4.40 9.53 -21.59
#